data_AF-A0A497MXG5-F1
#
_entry.id   AF-A0A497MXG5-F1
#
_cell.length_a   1.000
_cell.length_b   1.000
_cell.length_c   1.000
_cell.angle_alpha   90.00
_cell.angle_beta   90.00
_cell.angle_gamma   90.00
#
_symmetry.space_group_name_H-M   'P 1'
#
loop_
_entity.id
_entity.type
_entity.pdbx_description
1 polymer ?
#
loop_
_entity_poly.entity_id
_entity_poly.type
_entity_poly.pdbx_seq_one_letter_code
_entity_poly.pdbx_strand_id
1 'polypeptide(L)'
;MGRIRFKASLNNSKEVCFVHIRRITYRYEWCIAVKYLGSKKAPCRCSFAKIFVYVNSFSRMLNLPRKIKDKALYFCFKALKEKLTHGRSLTIIAAACIYLACRIYCFPRSLKEISVVSRLEKRSIAKCYRFLVEKFDLKIPPPKPEKYMLRIFRSLNIKPSN
;
A
#
# COMPACT_ATOMS: atom_id res chain seq x y z
N MET A 1 26.28 -3.81 21.21
CA MET A 1 24.97 -3.33 20.68
C MET A 1 24.46 -4.29 19.62
N GLY A 2 23.73 -5.34 20.03
CA GLY A 2 23.26 -6.39 19.13
C GLY A 2 21.99 -6.00 18.38
N ARG A 3 22.02 -6.04 17.04
CA ARG A 3 20.84 -5.89 16.19
C ARG A 3 20.05 -7.20 16.19
N ILE A 4 18.89 -7.20 16.82
CA ILE A 4 17.95 -8.33 16.81
C ILE A 4 17.38 -8.43 15.38
N ARG A 5 17.77 -9.47 14.64
CA ARG A 5 17.19 -9.85 13.35
C ARG A 5 15.85 -10.55 13.58
N PHE A 6 14.76 -10.05 13.02
CA PHE A 6 13.53 -10.83 12.87
C PHE A 6 13.34 -11.25 11.41
N LYS A 7 13.48 -12.55 11.14
CA LYS A 7 13.07 -13.20 9.89
C LYS A 7 11.54 -13.25 9.86
N ALA A 8 10.92 -12.66 8.84
CA ALA A 8 9.49 -12.87 8.58
C ALA A 8 9.28 -14.25 7.93
N SER A 9 9.06 -15.27 8.76
CA SER A 9 8.54 -16.56 8.33
C SER A 9 7.02 -16.49 8.29
N LEU A 10 6.43 -16.85 7.15
CA LEU A 10 5.00 -17.18 7.04
C LEU A 10 4.79 -18.55 7.69
N ASN A 11 3.88 -18.67 8.67
CA ASN A 11 2.99 -19.85 8.84
C ASN A 11 1.96 -19.71 9.97
N ASN A 12 0.78 -20.24 9.66
CA ASN A 12 -0.39 -20.70 10.44
C ASN A 12 -0.42 -20.62 11.98
N SER A 13 -1.63 -20.34 12.51
CA SER A 13 -2.40 -21.19 13.46
C SER A 13 -3.15 -20.38 14.54
N LYS A 14 -4.47 -20.55 14.56
CA LYS A 14 -5.38 -20.68 15.73
C LYS A 14 -5.71 -19.47 16.66
N GLU A 15 -7.03 -19.39 16.92
CA GLU A 15 -7.74 -18.97 18.16
C GLU A 15 -8.31 -17.53 18.38
N VAL A 16 -9.65 -17.47 18.19
CA VAL A 16 -10.78 -16.93 19.01
C VAL A 16 -10.68 -15.60 19.80
N CYS A 17 -11.61 -14.65 19.59
CA CYS A 17 -12.86 -14.49 20.37
C CYS A 17 -13.69 -13.33 19.80
N PHE A 18 -14.94 -13.67 19.52
CA PHE A 18 -16.08 -12.81 19.31
C PHE A 18 -16.24 -11.81 20.46
N VAL A 19 -16.40 -10.51 20.15
CA VAL A 19 -17.23 -9.62 20.96
C VAL A 19 -18.09 -8.77 20.02
N HIS A 20 -19.37 -8.79 20.33
CA HIS A 20 -20.49 -8.06 19.71
C HIS A 20 -20.17 -6.60 19.39
N ILE A 21 -20.18 -6.24 18.10
CA ILE A 21 -20.56 -4.89 17.66
C ILE A 21 -21.48 -5.07 16.45
N ARG A 22 -22.79 -5.03 16.70
CA ARG A 22 -23.82 -4.99 15.65
C ARG A 22 -23.88 -3.59 15.04
N ARG A 23 -23.83 -3.56 13.70
CA ARG A 23 -24.35 -2.56 12.76
C ARG A 23 -23.78 -1.12 12.88
N ILE A 24 -22.94 -0.74 11.91
CA ILE A 24 -23.30 0.18 10.80
C ILE A 24 -22.07 0.33 9.87
N THR A 25 -22.32 0.03 8.59
CA THR A 25 -21.55 0.27 7.35
C THR A 25 -20.02 0.13 7.42
N TYR A 26 -19.48 -1.00 6.92
CA TYR A 26 -18.23 -1.17 6.13
C TYR A 26 -17.91 -2.67 6.01
N ARG A 27 -18.82 -3.45 5.40
CA ARG A 27 -18.70 -4.92 5.25
C ARG A 27 -17.45 -5.35 4.46
N TYR A 28 -16.88 -4.47 3.63
CA TYR A 28 -15.66 -4.72 2.84
C TYR A 28 -14.35 -4.27 3.52
N GLU A 29 -14.37 -3.25 4.41
CA GLU A 29 -13.16 -2.81 5.12
C GLU A 29 -12.76 -3.79 6.23
N TRP A 30 -13.76 -4.27 6.98
CA TRP A 30 -13.55 -5.30 8.00
C TRP A 30 -13.19 -6.66 7.39
N CYS A 31 -13.76 -7.06 6.26
CA CYS A 31 -13.36 -8.31 5.59
C CYS A 31 -11.87 -8.31 5.17
N ILE A 32 -11.33 -7.19 4.66
CA ILE A 32 -9.90 -7.11 4.30
C ILE A 32 -9.04 -7.10 5.56
N ALA A 33 -9.38 -6.29 6.58
CA ALA A 33 -8.63 -6.24 7.83
C ALA A 33 -8.64 -7.60 8.58
N VAL A 34 -9.79 -8.28 8.62
CA VAL A 34 -9.96 -9.63 9.19
C VAL A 34 -9.17 -10.67 8.38
N LYS A 35 -9.17 -10.57 7.04
CA LYS A 35 -8.42 -11.49 6.16
C LYS A 35 -6.90 -11.40 6.32
N TYR A 36 -6.36 -10.24 6.70
CA TYR A 36 -4.89 -10.02 6.68
C TYR A 36 -4.21 -9.85 8.04
N LEU A 37 -4.92 -9.53 9.13
CA LEU A 37 -4.25 -9.09 10.37
C LEU A 37 -4.59 -9.89 11.62
N GLY A 38 -5.69 -10.65 11.66
CA GLY A 38 -6.04 -11.52 12.79
C GLY A 38 -6.02 -10.87 14.19
N SER A 39 -5.96 -9.54 14.31
CA SER A 39 -5.54 -8.82 15.51
C SER A 39 -6.66 -7.96 16.07
N LYS A 40 -6.97 -8.11 17.36
CA LYS A 40 -8.12 -7.47 18.04
C LYS A 40 -8.01 -5.96 18.30
N LYS A 41 -6.85 -5.32 18.02
CA LYS A 41 -6.68 -3.87 18.16
C LYS A 41 -6.74 -3.19 16.79
N ALA A 42 -7.86 -2.55 16.50
CA ALA A 42 -8.03 -1.70 15.33
C ALA A 42 -7.23 -0.39 15.49
N PRO A 43 -6.61 0.14 14.42
CA PRO A 43 -6.04 1.49 14.46
C PRO A 43 -7.15 2.52 14.68
N CYS A 44 -6.78 3.75 15.07
CA CYS A 44 -7.76 4.82 15.27
C CYS A 44 -8.67 4.98 14.04
N ARG A 45 -9.99 4.90 14.26
CA ARG A 45 -11.02 4.80 13.22
C ARG A 45 -10.95 5.96 12.22
N CYS A 46 -10.74 7.18 12.73
CA CYS A 46 -10.74 8.41 11.93
C CYS A 46 -9.55 8.50 10.95
N SER A 47 -8.34 8.11 11.38
CA SER A 47 -7.17 8.19 10.50
C SER A 47 -7.21 7.11 9.42
N PHE A 48 -7.69 5.91 9.76
CA PHE A 48 -7.83 4.84 8.77
C PHE A 48 -8.87 5.19 7.70
N ALA A 49 -10.05 5.66 8.10
CA ALA A 49 -11.10 6.05 7.16
C ALA A 49 -10.63 7.10 6.15
N LYS A 50 -9.87 8.11 6.61
CA LYS A 50 -9.26 9.13 5.71
C LYS A 50 -8.30 8.49 4.71
N ILE A 51 -7.39 7.61 5.17
CA ILE A 51 -6.45 6.91 4.29
C ILE A 51 -7.19 6.06 3.25
N PHE A 52 -8.23 5.32 3.66
CA PHE A 52 -9.00 4.46 2.76
C PHE A 52 -9.63 5.25 1.60
N VAL A 53 -10.19 6.42 1.89
CA VAL A 53 -10.74 7.32 0.86
C VAL A 53 -9.66 7.74 -0.14
N TYR A 54 -8.49 8.17 0.33
CA TYR A 54 -7.38 8.53 -0.56
C TYR A 54 -6.90 7.34 -1.40
N VAL A 55 -6.75 6.15 -0.80
CA VAL A 55 -6.31 4.97 -1.54
C VAL A 55 -7.31 4.58 -2.62
N ASN A 56 -8.62 4.61 -2.34
CA ASN A 56 -9.62 4.31 -3.37
C ASN A 56 -9.65 5.37 -4.47
N SER A 57 -9.55 6.66 -4.12
CA SER A 57 -9.52 7.75 -5.09
C SER A 57 -8.32 7.62 -6.04
N PHE A 58 -7.11 7.48 -5.48
CA PHE A 58 -5.89 7.33 -6.28
C PHE A 58 -5.88 6.05 -7.09
N SER A 59 -6.37 4.94 -6.54
CA SER A 59 -6.45 3.67 -7.27
C SER A 59 -7.41 3.75 -8.46
N ARG A 60 -8.54 4.46 -8.31
CA ARG A 60 -9.49 4.70 -9.39
C ARG A 60 -8.88 5.57 -10.49
N MET A 61 -8.22 6.68 -10.12
CA MET A 61 -7.54 7.56 -11.09
C MET A 61 -6.39 6.86 -11.84
N LEU A 62 -5.67 5.96 -11.18
CA LEU A 62 -4.58 5.18 -11.78
C LEU A 62 -5.05 3.89 -12.47
N ASN A 63 -6.36 3.61 -12.49
CA ASN A 63 -6.94 2.37 -13.02
C ASN A 63 -6.23 1.11 -12.51
N LEU A 64 -5.98 1.04 -11.19
CA LEU A 64 -5.28 -0.09 -10.58
C LEU A 64 -6.20 -1.31 -10.40
N PRO A 65 -5.72 -2.53 -10.66
CA PRO A 65 -6.46 -3.74 -10.36
C PRO A 65 -6.67 -3.91 -8.85
N ARG A 66 -7.78 -4.56 -8.49
CA ARG A 66 -8.18 -4.78 -7.08
C ARG A 66 -7.08 -5.42 -6.24
N LYS A 67 -6.32 -6.37 -6.80
CA LYS A 67 -5.19 -7.04 -6.11
C LYS A 67 -4.14 -6.03 -5.58
N ILE A 68 -3.79 -5.03 -6.37
CA ILE A 68 -2.80 -4.01 -5.99
C ILE A 68 -3.38 -3.09 -4.91
N LYS A 69 -4.65 -2.69 -5.07
CA LYS A 69 -5.36 -1.84 -4.11
C LYS A 69 -5.45 -2.51 -2.73
N ASP A 70 -5.85 -3.78 -2.68
CA ASP A 70 -5.97 -4.52 -1.42
C ASP A 70 -4.62 -4.63 -0.70
N LYS A 71 -3.53 -4.81 -1.45
CA LYS A 71 -2.18 -4.83 -0.89
C LYS A 71 -1.71 -3.45 -0.40
N ALA A 72 -2.05 -2.37 -1.12
CA ALA A 72 -1.76 -1.01 -0.67
C ALA A 72 -2.46 -0.72 0.66
N LEU A 73 -3.74 -1.12 0.79
CA LEU A 73 -4.49 -1.01 2.05
C LEU A 73 -3.84 -1.81 3.18
N TYR A 74 -3.38 -3.03 2.90
CA TYR A 74 -2.62 -3.83 3.88
C TYR A 74 -1.39 -3.08 4.42
N PHE A 75 -0.59 -2.45 3.56
CA PHE A 75 0.57 -1.67 4.00
C PHE A 75 0.16 -0.44 4.80
N CYS A 76 -0.90 0.26 4.42
CA CYS A 76 -1.45 1.37 5.20
C CYS A 76 -1.89 0.93 6.60
N PHE A 77 -2.58 -0.20 6.73
CA PHE A 77 -2.96 -0.76 8.02
C PHE A 77 -1.75 -1.10 8.87
N LYS A 78 -0.74 -1.77 8.29
CA LYS A 78 0.50 -2.11 8.98
C LYS A 78 1.22 -0.85 9.48
N ALA A 79 1.30 0.18 8.64
CA ALA A 79 1.89 1.47 9.00
C ALA A 79 1.18 2.16 10.18
N LEU A 80 -0.16 2.11 10.21
CA LEU A 80 -0.94 2.66 11.32
C LEU A 80 -0.79 1.85 12.61
N LYS A 81 -0.71 0.52 12.51
CA LYS A 81 -0.50 -0.37 13.66
C LYS A 81 0.85 -0.08 14.32
N GLU A 82 1.88 0.14 13.51
CA GLU A 82 3.24 0.47 13.97
C GLU A 82 3.43 1.98 14.24
N LYS A 83 2.36 2.78 14.17
CA LYS A 83 2.38 4.25 14.39
C LYS A 83 3.40 5.00 13.52
N LEU A 84 3.68 4.50 12.31
CA LEU A 84 4.63 5.07 11.34
C LEU A 84 4.15 6.39 10.70
N THR A 85 2.98 6.87 11.10
CA THR A 85 2.29 8.03 10.52
C THR A 85 2.59 9.35 11.21
N HIS A 86 3.26 9.34 12.38
CA HIS A 86 3.58 10.58 13.09
C HIS A 86 4.55 11.44 12.26
N GLY A 87 4.22 12.73 12.10
CA GLY A 87 5.01 13.70 11.34
C GLY A 87 4.83 13.64 9.81
N ARG A 88 3.89 12.84 9.28
CA ARG A 88 3.61 12.76 7.83
C ARG A 88 2.12 12.87 7.56
N SER A 89 1.77 13.48 6.43
CA SER A 89 0.36 13.54 6.03
C SER A 89 -0.15 12.16 5.58
N LEU A 90 -1.40 11.87 5.93
CA LEU A 90 -2.07 10.61 5.57
C LEU A 90 -2.12 10.41 4.05
N THR A 91 -2.24 11.50 3.29
CA THR A 91 -2.23 11.50 1.83
C THR A 91 -0.89 11.04 1.26
N ILE A 92 0.23 11.49 1.83
CA ILE A 92 1.58 11.07 1.41
C ILE A 92 1.76 9.57 1.68
N ILE A 93 1.31 9.10 2.85
CA ILE A 93 1.39 7.68 3.23
C ILE A 93 0.59 6.82 2.26
N ALA A 94 -0.65 7.22 1.93
CA ALA A 94 -1.48 6.53 0.97
C ALA A 94 -0.80 6.41 -0.41
N ALA A 95 -0.25 7.52 -0.92
CA ALA A 95 0.46 7.54 -2.20
C ALA A 95 1.71 6.64 -2.19
N ALA A 96 2.49 6.67 -1.09
CA ALA A 96 3.68 5.84 -0.93
C ALA A 96 3.34 4.33 -0.83
N CYS A 97 2.28 3.96 -0.11
CA CYS A 97 1.82 2.58 -0.01
C CYS A 97 1.32 2.03 -1.36
N ILE A 98 0.65 2.87 -2.18
CA ILE A 98 0.27 2.49 -3.54
C ILE A 98 1.52 2.24 -4.40
N TYR A 99 2.50 3.14 -4.33
CA TYR A 99 3.76 2.97 -5.06
C TYR A 99 4.48 1.68 -4.63
N LEU A 100 4.54 1.41 -3.33
CA LEU A 100 5.11 0.19 -2.75
C LEU A 100 4.41 -1.08 -3.29
N ALA A 101 3.07 -1.09 -3.28
CA ALA A 101 2.30 -2.21 -3.81
C ALA A 101 2.55 -2.42 -5.30
N CYS A 102 2.60 -1.34 -6.10
CA CYS A 102 2.92 -1.42 -7.52
C CYS A 102 4.31 -2.05 -7.75
N ARG A 103 5.29 -1.70 -6.93
CA ARG A 103 6.65 -2.26 -7.01
C ARG A 103 6.70 -3.76 -6.71
N ILE A 104 5.93 -4.23 -5.72
CA ILE A 104 5.86 -5.64 -5.36
C ILE A 104 5.22 -6.48 -6.47
N TYR A 105 4.16 -5.97 -7.10
CA TYR A 105 3.49 -6.66 -8.21
C TYR A 105 4.16 -6.42 -9.58
N CYS A 106 5.33 -5.78 -9.61
CA CYS A 106 6.02 -5.37 -10.84
C CYS A 106 5.11 -4.62 -11.84
N PHE A 107 4.16 -3.85 -11.31
CA PHE A 107 3.22 -3.07 -12.12
C PHE A 107 3.88 -1.72 -12.48
N PRO A 108 4.04 -1.40 -13.78
CA PRO A 108 4.81 -0.24 -14.20
C PRO A 108 4.05 1.05 -13.87
N ARG A 109 4.42 1.68 -12.75
CA ARG A 109 3.98 3.03 -12.36
C ARG A 109 5.18 3.88 -11.97
N SER A 110 5.21 5.10 -12.51
CA SER A 110 6.25 6.07 -12.21
C SER A 110 5.85 6.92 -11.01
N LEU A 111 6.82 7.44 -10.27
CA LEU A 111 6.56 8.40 -9.19
C LEU A 111 5.93 9.70 -9.71
N LYS A 112 6.21 10.07 -10.96
CA LYS A 112 5.64 11.28 -11.59
C LYS A 112 4.13 11.15 -11.75
N GLU A 113 3.64 10.01 -12.25
CA GLU A 113 2.18 9.79 -12.36
C GLU A 113 1.47 9.83 -11.03
N ILE A 114 2.05 9.18 -10.00
CA ILE A 114 1.44 9.16 -8.68
C ILE A 114 1.41 10.58 -8.11
N SER A 115 2.50 11.33 -8.26
CA SER A 115 2.59 12.74 -7.86
C SER A 115 1.53 13.61 -8.52
N VAL A 116 1.27 13.43 -9.81
CA VAL A 116 0.22 14.14 -10.55
C VAL A 116 -1.17 13.79 -10.01
N VAL A 117 -1.45 12.50 -9.80
CA VAL A 117 -2.75 12.04 -9.28
C VAL A 117 -2.99 12.52 -7.85
N SER A 118 -1.98 12.45 -6.99
CA SER A 118 -2.11 12.85 -5.58
C SER A 118 -1.95 14.35 -5.36
N ARG A 119 -1.50 15.12 -6.36
CA ARG A 119 -1.12 16.53 -6.25
C ARG A 119 -0.12 16.79 -5.12
N LEU A 120 0.87 15.90 -4.98
CA LEU A 120 1.90 15.96 -3.94
C LEU A 120 3.28 16.04 -4.57
N GLU A 121 4.23 16.65 -3.87
CA GLU A 121 5.60 16.74 -4.34
C GLU A 121 6.25 15.34 -4.43
N LYS A 122 6.87 15.05 -5.57
CA LYS A 122 7.57 13.79 -5.84
C LYS A 122 8.61 13.44 -4.76
N ARG A 123 9.33 14.45 -4.24
CA ARG A 123 10.36 14.26 -3.21
C ARG A 123 9.77 13.71 -1.91
N SER A 124 8.62 14.23 -1.49
CA SER A 124 7.93 13.82 -0.27
C SER A 124 7.42 12.37 -0.35
N ILE A 125 6.87 11.96 -1.50
CA ILE A 125 6.46 10.58 -1.75
C ILE A 125 7.68 9.64 -1.72
N ALA A 126 8.78 10.01 -2.38
CA ALA A 126 9.99 9.20 -2.41
C ALA A 126 10.63 9.03 -1.03
N LYS A 127 10.67 10.10 -0.21
CA LYS A 127 11.13 10.04 1.19
C LYS A 127 10.26 9.07 2.00
N CYS A 128 8.93 9.18 1.89
CA CYS A 128 8.02 8.30 2.62
C CYS A 128 8.13 6.83 2.15
N TYR A 129 8.29 6.59 0.85
CA TYR A 129 8.51 5.25 0.30
C TYR A 129 9.77 4.61 0.89
N ARG A 130 10.91 5.30 0.89
CA ARG A 130 12.17 4.77 1.46
C ARG A 130 12.00 4.42 2.94
N PHE A 131 11.36 5.30 3.69
CA PHE A 131 11.07 5.08 5.11
C PHE A 131 10.19 3.84 5.33
N LEU A 132 9.14 3.64 4.53
CA LEU A 132 8.27 2.46 4.63
C LEU A 132 9.01 1.17 4.27
N VAL A 133 9.86 1.20 3.24
CA VAL A 133 10.66 0.03 2.83
C VAL A 133 11.63 -0.38 3.92
N GLU A 134 12.29 0.60 4.55
CA GLU A 134 13.17 0.38 5.69
C GLU A 134 12.42 -0.19 6.89
N LYS A 135 11.28 0.40 7.26
CA LYS A 135 10.49 -0.06 8.42
C LYS A 135 9.84 -1.42 8.23
N PHE A 136 9.50 -1.79 7.01
CA PHE A 136 8.93 -3.10 6.71
C PHE A 136 9.98 -4.15 6.34
N ASP A 137 11.27 -3.82 6.37
CA ASP A 137 12.39 -4.70 6.00
C ASP A 137 12.20 -5.38 4.63
N LEU A 138 11.63 -4.63 3.67
CA LEU A 138 11.31 -5.17 2.35
C LEU A 138 12.52 -5.07 1.43
N LYS A 139 12.95 -6.20 0.88
CA LYS A 139 13.97 -6.25 -0.19
C LYS A 139 13.29 -6.14 -1.55
N ILE A 140 13.33 -4.94 -2.13
CA ILE A 140 12.69 -4.67 -3.43
C ILE A 140 13.79 -4.44 -4.47
N PRO A 141 13.90 -5.29 -5.50
CA PRO A 141 14.88 -5.09 -6.56
C PRO A 141 14.58 -3.82 -7.37
N PRO A 142 15.59 -3.21 -8.02
CA PRO A 142 15.37 -2.12 -8.97
C PRO A 142 14.45 -2.59 -10.10
N PRO A 143 13.54 -1.73 -10.60
CA PRO A 143 12.61 -2.13 -11.64
C PRO A 143 13.33 -2.14 -12.99
N LYS A 144 13.20 -3.24 -13.74
CA LYS A 144 13.73 -3.32 -15.10
C LYS A 144 12.97 -2.36 -16.03
N PRO A 145 13.65 -1.69 -16.98
CA PRO A 145 13.02 -0.76 -17.90
C PRO A 145 11.98 -1.44 -18.81
N GLU A 146 12.19 -2.71 -19.15
CA GLU A 146 11.30 -3.53 -19.98
C GLU A 146 9.82 -3.46 -19.55
N LYS A 147 9.56 -3.45 -18.24
CA LYS A 147 8.19 -3.40 -17.72
C LYS A 147 7.50 -2.07 -18.01
N TYR A 148 8.25 -0.98 -18.07
CA TYR A 148 7.71 0.34 -18.42
C TYR A 148 7.45 0.46 -19.93
N MET A 149 8.24 -0.20 -20.77
CA MET A 149 8.09 -0.16 -22.23
C MET A 149 6.71 -0.61 -22.67
N LEU A 150 6.20 -1.73 -22.12
CA LEU A 150 4.87 -2.27 -22.44
C LEU A 150 3.76 -1.23 -22.29
N ARG A 151 3.87 -0.38 -21.26
CA ARG A 151 2.89 0.66 -21.00
C ARG A 151 3.05 1.85 -21.94
N ILE A 152 4.29 2.22 -22.28
CA ILE A 152 4.58 3.29 -23.22
C ILE A 152 4.10 2.91 -24.62
N PHE A 153 4.37 1.68 -25.08
CA PHE A 153 3.84 1.15 -26.33
C PHE A 153 2.32 1.21 -26.39
N ARG A 154 1.65 0.82 -25.30
CA ARG A 154 0.18 0.97 -25.19
C ARG A 154 -0.28 2.42 -25.27
N SER A 155 0.43 3.37 -24.66
CA SER A 155 0.06 4.80 -24.76
C SER A 155 0.32 5.40 -26.13
N LEU A 156 1.30 4.88 -26.87
CA LEU A 156 1.63 5.32 -28.23
C LEU A 156 0.88 4.52 -29.31
N ASN A 157 0.07 3.53 -28.91
CA ASN A 157 -0.64 2.59 -29.79
C ASN A 157 0.28 1.84 -30.79
N ILE A 158 1.53 1.59 -30.39
CA ILE A 158 2.52 0.86 -31.19
C ILE A 158 2.51 -0.61 -30.76
N LYS A 159 2.42 -1.53 -31.72
CA LYS A 159 2.58 -2.97 -31.46
C LYS A 159 4.09 -3.29 -31.41
N PRO A 160 4.59 -4.02 -30.41
CA PRO A 160 5.97 -4.50 -30.46
C PRO A 160 6.09 -5.48 -31.62
N SER A 161 6.93 -5.15 -32.60
CA SER A 161 7.35 -6.08 -33.65
C SER A 161 8.19 -7.18 -32.98
N ASN A 162 7.79 -8.43 -33.20
CA ASN A 162 8.34 -9.64 -32.60
C ASN A 162 9.84 -9.79 -32.87
#